data_AF-A0A499ULT5-F1
#
_entry.id   AF-A0A499ULT5-F1
#
_cell.length_a   1.000
_cell.length_b   1.000
_cell.length_c   1.000
_cell.angle_alpha   90.00
_cell.angle_beta   90.00
_cell.angle_gamma   90.00
#
_symmetry.space_group_name_H-M   'P 1'
#
loop_
_entity.id
_entity.type
_entity.pdbx_description
1 polymer ?
#
loop_
_entity_poly.entity_id
_entity_poly.type
_entity_poly.pdbx_seq_one_letter_code
_entity_poly.pdbx_strand_id
1 'polypeptide(L)'
;MDVTPNPTPTPTPTPAAGPVPASAPVDLPEPRRLGTLARLAPEPMKVVLNWGRRYSLWVFNFGLACCAIEFIAASMARHDFIRLGVIPFAPGPRQADLMVVSGTVTDKMAPAVKRLYEQMPEPKYVISFGPARTAAAPTGTRTP
;
A
#
# COMPACT_ATOMS: atom_id res chain seq x y z
N MET A 1 -27.88 52.31 -19.48
CA MET A 1 -28.54 50.99 -19.51
C MET A 1 -27.48 49.96 -19.90
N ASP A 2 -26.32 49.98 -19.24
CA ASP A 2 -26.03 49.22 -17.99
C ASP A 2 -26.28 47.71 -18.14
N VAL A 3 -25.38 47.08 -18.88
CA VAL A 3 -25.19 45.63 -18.91
C VAL A 3 -24.31 45.30 -17.71
N THR A 4 -24.94 44.96 -16.59
CA THR A 4 -24.24 44.49 -15.39
C THR A 4 -23.63 43.11 -15.67
N PRO A 5 -22.32 42.90 -15.49
CA PRO A 5 -21.72 41.57 -15.60
C PRO A 5 -22.09 40.70 -14.39
N ASN A 6 -22.63 39.51 -14.68
CA ASN A 6 -22.96 38.45 -13.72
C ASN A 6 -21.67 37.98 -12.99
N PRO A 7 -21.64 37.88 -11.64
CA PRO A 7 -20.45 37.46 -10.92
C PRO A 7 -20.07 35.99 -11.18
N THR A 8 -18.81 35.78 -11.57
CA THR A 8 -18.13 34.49 -11.68
C THR A 8 -18.26 33.68 -10.37
N PRO A 9 -18.63 32.38 -10.40
CA PRO A 9 -18.65 31.56 -9.20
C PRO A 9 -17.23 31.37 -8.65
N THR A 10 -17.04 31.76 -7.39
CA THR A 10 -15.82 31.55 -6.60
C THR A 10 -15.51 30.06 -6.49
N PRO A 11 -14.25 29.61 -6.73
CA PRO A 11 -13.89 28.22 -6.49
C PRO A 11 -13.90 27.95 -4.98
N THR A 12 -14.77 27.03 -4.56
CA THR A 12 -14.79 26.45 -3.21
C THR A 12 -13.40 25.89 -2.88
N PRO A 13 -12.80 26.23 -1.72
CA PRO A 13 -11.54 25.64 -1.33
C PRO A 13 -11.71 24.13 -1.12
N THR A 14 -11.00 23.34 -1.93
CA THR A 14 -10.75 21.91 -1.67
C THR A 14 -10.27 21.76 -0.23
N PRO A 15 -10.85 20.86 0.60
CA PRO A 15 -10.31 20.61 1.92
C PRO A 15 -8.88 20.09 1.75
N ALA A 16 -7.92 20.94 2.13
CA ALA A 16 -6.51 20.59 2.17
C ALA A 16 -6.36 19.32 3.01
N ALA A 17 -5.73 18.30 2.42
CA ALA A 17 -5.31 17.12 3.14
C ALA A 17 -4.46 17.59 4.33
N GLY A 18 -5.00 17.40 5.54
CA GLY A 18 -4.27 17.68 6.77
C GLY A 18 -2.95 16.88 6.80
N PRO A 19 -1.98 17.30 7.63
CA PRO A 19 -0.73 16.59 7.76
C PRO A 19 -1.03 15.16 8.19
N VAL A 20 -0.71 14.19 7.34
CA VAL A 20 -0.72 12.79 7.74
C VAL A 20 0.27 12.66 8.90
N PRO A 21 -0.16 12.28 10.12
CA PRO A 21 0.76 12.15 11.23
C PRO A 21 1.82 11.14 10.81
N ALA A 22 3.09 11.53 10.91
CA ALA A 22 4.22 10.64 10.65
C ALA A 22 3.97 9.34 11.41
N SER A 23 3.73 8.26 10.65
CA SER A 23 3.26 7.01 11.20
C SER A 23 4.26 6.51 12.24
N ALA A 24 3.86 6.52 13.51
CA ALA A 24 4.48 5.68 14.52
C ALA A 24 4.57 4.25 13.96
N PRO A 25 5.61 3.45 14.30
CA PRO A 25 5.64 2.05 13.91
C PRO A 25 4.35 1.43 14.43
N VAL A 26 3.42 1.13 13.53
CA VAL A 26 2.21 0.41 13.91
C VAL A 26 2.70 -0.97 14.30
N ASP A 27 2.66 -1.29 15.58
CA ASP A 27 2.84 -2.65 16.06
C ASP A 27 1.67 -3.47 15.51
N LEU A 28 1.93 -4.08 14.35
CA LEU A 28 0.94 -4.91 13.67
C LEU A 28 0.64 -6.11 14.58
N PRO A 29 -0.64 -6.45 14.77
CA PRO A 29 -1.03 -7.53 15.67
C PRO A 29 -0.26 -8.80 15.30
N GLU A 30 0.32 -9.45 16.31
CA GLU A 30 1.18 -10.61 16.09
C GLU A 30 0.47 -11.63 15.20
N PRO A 31 1.15 -12.17 14.16
CA PRO A 31 0.58 -13.09 13.20
C PRO A 31 -0.18 -14.23 13.89
N ARG A 32 -1.48 -14.35 13.59
CA ARG A 32 -2.42 -15.32 14.21
C ARG A 32 -1.94 -16.77 14.11
N ARG A 33 -1.02 -17.07 13.20
CA ARG A 33 -0.47 -18.40 12.91
C ARG A 33 1.04 -18.54 13.15
N LEU A 34 1.68 -17.65 13.91
CA LEU A 34 3.12 -17.83 14.24
C LEU A 34 3.37 -18.83 15.40
N GLY A 35 2.33 -19.58 15.77
CA GLY A 35 2.43 -20.65 16.76
C GLY A 35 2.60 -20.15 18.18
N THR A 36 2.37 -21.05 19.13
CA THR A 36 2.60 -20.85 20.56
C THR A 36 4.03 -20.39 20.89
N LEU A 37 5.00 -20.63 19.99
CA LEU A 37 6.40 -20.26 20.17
C LEU A 37 6.68 -18.76 20.05
N ALA A 38 6.00 -18.00 19.18
CA ALA A 38 6.19 -16.55 19.13
C ALA A 38 5.58 -15.82 20.33
N ARG A 39 4.51 -16.37 20.90
CA ARG A 39 3.88 -15.85 22.13
C ARG A 39 4.74 -16.09 23.37
N LEU A 40 5.47 -17.21 23.40
CA LEU A 40 6.32 -17.61 24.53
C LEU A 40 7.78 -17.15 24.37
N ALA A 41 8.13 -16.55 23.23
CA ALA A 41 9.49 -16.09 22.97
C ALA A 41 9.86 -14.92 23.91
N PRO A 42 11.05 -14.95 24.55
CA PRO A 42 11.53 -13.82 25.32
C PRO A 42 11.65 -12.57 24.44
N GLU A 43 11.32 -11.40 24.99
CA GLU A 43 11.37 -10.09 24.31
C GLU A 43 12.61 -9.84 23.43
N PRO A 44 13.85 -10.15 23.84
CA PRO A 44 15.02 -9.98 22.95
C PRO A 44 14.94 -10.81 21.67
N MET A 45 14.28 -11.99 21.69
CA MET A 45 14.13 -12.84 20.51
C MET A 45 13.11 -12.25 19.52
N LYS A 46 12.05 -11.62 20.01
CA LYS A 46 11.07 -10.91 19.17
C LYS A 46 11.70 -9.74 18.44
N VAL A 47 12.58 -8.99 19.12
CA VAL A 47 13.33 -7.88 18.51
C VAL A 47 14.16 -8.38 17.33
N VAL A 48 14.91 -9.47 17.50
CA VAL A 48 15.73 -10.06 16.44
C VAL A 48 14.87 -10.58 15.28
N LEU A 49 13.75 -11.25 15.56
CA LEU A 49 12.83 -11.74 14.53
C LEU A 49 12.17 -10.61 13.74
N ASN A 50 11.75 -9.55 14.42
CA ASN A 50 11.15 -8.38 13.78
C ASN A 50 12.19 -7.57 12.99
N TRP A 51 13.44 -7.52 13.47
CA TRP A 51 14.56 -6.94 12.73
C TRP A 51 14.81 -7.72 11.43
N GLY A 52 14.90 -9.05 11.50
CA GLY A 52 15.06 -9.90 10.30
C GLY A 52 13.93 -9.72 9.28
N ARG A 53 12.67 -9.64 9.74
CA ARG A 53 11.51 -9.38 8.87
C ARG A 53 11.51 -7.99 8.24
N ARG A 54 12.06 -6.99 8.93
CA ARG A 54 12.10 -5.61 8.42
C ARG A 54 13.15 -5.42 7.32
N TYR A 55 14.27 -6.12 7.41
CA TYR A 55 15.40 -6.02 6.48
C TYR A 55 15.42 -7.09 5.38
N SER A 56 14.38 -7.93 5.28
CA SER A 56 14.25 -8.92 4.21
C SER A 56 12.80 -9.05 3.78
N LEU A 57 12.32 -8.04 3.04
CA LEU A 57 10.94 -8.01 2.54
C LEU A 57 10.91 -8.38 1.06
N TRP A 58 10.14 -9.40 0.72
CA TRP A 58 9.84 -9.86 -0.63
C TRP A 58 8.53 -9.26 -1.10
N VAL A 59 8.65 -8.25 -1.95
CA VAL A 59 7.51 -7.47 -2.39
C VAL A 59 6.87 -8.07 -3.64
N PHE A 60 5.57 -8.28 -3.55
CA PHE A 60 4.71 -8.55 -4.68
C PHE A 60 3.95 -7.27 -5.06
N ASN A 61 4.44 -6.59 -6.10
CA ASN A 61 3.75 -5.43 -6.66
C ASN A 61 2.59 -5.87 -7.55
N PHE A 62 1.38 -5.54 -7.14
CA PHE A 62 0.16 -5.75 -7.89
C PHE A 62 -0.24 -4.45 -8.59
N GLY A 63 0.29 -4.27 -9.81
CA GLY A 63 0.12 -3.07 -10.61
C GLY A 63 -1.23 -3.02 -11.35
N LEU A 64 -2.08 -2.04 -11.00
CA LEU A 64 -3.42 -1.88 -11.58
C LEU A 64 -3.58 -0.64 -12.45
N ALA A 65 -2.75 0.39 -12.23
CA ALA A 65 -2.85 1.66 -12.95
C ALA A 65 -1.48 2.36 -13.00
N CYS A 66 -1.48 3.69 -13.19
CA CYS A 66 -0.29 4.53 -13.22
C CYS A 66 0.61 4.40 -11.98
N CYS A 67 0.06 4.08 -10.81
CA CYS A 67 0.89 3.89 -9.61
C CYS A 67 1.83 2.67 -9.71
N ALA A 68 1.59 1.74 -10.64
CA ALA A 68 2.50 0.63 -10.88
C ALA A 68 3.83 1.10 -11.46
N ILE A 69 3.81 2.03 -12.42
CA ILE A 69 5.04 2.56 -13.03
C ILE A 69 5.79 3.48 -12.07
N GLU A 70 5.08 4.19 -11.21
CA GLU A 70 5.67 4.97 -10.12
C GLU A 70 6.41 4.06 -9.14
N PHE A 71 5.80 2.93 -8.76
CA PHE A 71 6.45 1.94 -7.91
C PHE A 71 7.69 1.32 -8.58
N ILE A 72 7.60 0.96 -9.86
CA ILE A 72 8.73 0.42 -10.62
C ILE A 72 9.86 1.45 -10.70
N ALA A 73 9.55 2.72 -11.01
CA ALA A 73 10.54 3.79 -11.06
C ALA A 73 11.18 4.06 -9.68
N ALA A 74 10.40 3.90 -8.60
CA ALA A 74 10.89 3.96 -7.23
C ALA A 74 11.74 2.74 -6.82
N SER A 75 11.73 1.65 -7.59
CA SER A 75 12.59 0.48 -7.36
C SER A 75 13.86 0.44 -8.22
N MET A 76 13.99 1.39 -9.16
CA MET A 76 15.17 1.49 -10.04
C MET A 76 16.38 2.11 -9.33
N ALA A 77 17.54 2.09 -9.98
CA ALA A 77 18.85 2.47 -9.43
C ALA A 77 18.93 3.80 -8.64
N ARG A 78 18.04 4.77 -8.91
CA ARG A 78 17.99 6.02 -8.12
C ARG A 78 17.45 5.82 -6.71
N HIS A 79 16.56 4.86 -6.51
CA HIS A 79 15.92 4.52 -5.26
C HIS A 79 16.02 2.99 -5.09
N ASP A 80 17.24 2.52 -4.88
CA ASP A 80 17.51 1.08 -4.84
C ASP A 80 16.94 0.43 -3.56
N PHE A 81 15.76 -0.17 -3.69
CA PHE A 81 15.11 -0.93 -2.62
C PHE A 81 15.92 -2.15 -2.17
N ILE A 82 16.75 -2.72 -3.04
CA ILE A 82 17.57 -3.90 -2.72
C ILE A 82 18.62 -3.54 -1.67
N ARG A 83 19.11 -2.28 -1.64
CA ARG A 83 20.01 -1.81 -0.58
C ARG A 83 19.38 -1.78 0.80
N LEU A 84 18.06 -1.61 0.88
CA LEU A 84 17.31 -1.64 2.13
C LEU A 84 16.88 -3.06 2.51
N GLY A 85 17.29 -4.07 1.73
CA GLY A 85 16.89 -5.46 1.92
C GLY A 85 15.48 -5.77 1.43
N VAL A 86 14.92 -4.92 0.57
CA VAL A 86 13.60 -5.08 -0.02
C VAL A 86 13.75 -5.55 -1.45
N ILE A 87 13.27 -6.75 -1.76
CA ILE A 87 13.27 -7.32 -3.11
C ILE A 87 11.96 -6.89 -3.79
N PRO A 88 12.00 -5.99 -4.79
CA PRO A 88 10.79 -5.33 -5.31
C PRO A 88 9.88 -6.22 -6.17
N PHE A 89 10.41 -7.34 -6.69
CA PHE A 89 9.71 -8.22 -7.60
C PHE A 89 9.87 -9.69 -7.20
N ALA A 90 9.10 -10.12 -6.21
CA ALA A 90 8.97 -11.54 -5.90
C ALA A 90 8.36 -12.30 -7.09
N PRO A 91 8.84 -13.51 -7.42
CA PRO A 91 8.37 -14.29 -8.56
C PRO A 91 6.93 -14.80 -8.42
N GLY A 92 6.33 -14.69 -7.23
CA GLY A 92 4.91 -14.97 -7.03
C GLY A 92 4.41 -14.67 -5.62
N PRO A 93 3.08 -14.62 -5.42
CA PRO A 93 2.47 -14.27 -4.14
C PRO A 93 2.76 -15.27 -3.01
N ARG A 94 3.06 -16.53 -3.34
CA ARG A 94 3.40 -17.55 -2.33
C ARG A 94 4.79 -17.38 -1.71
N GLN A 95 5.66 -16.61 -2.38
CA GLN A 95 7.02 -16.32 -1.92
C GLN A 95 7.17 -14.88 -1.45
N ALA A 96 6.08 -14.11 -1.44
CA ALA A 96 6.05 -12.73 -1.01
C ALA A 96 5.47 -12.61 0.39
N ASP A 97 6.03 -11.72 1.18
CA ASP A 97 5.57 -11.35 2.52
C ASP A 97 4.91 -9.96 2.54
N LEU A 98 5.12 -9.15 1.50
CA LEU A 98 4.50 -7.83 1.33
C LEU A 98 3.81 -7.71 -0.03
N MET A 99 2.50 -7.43 -0.03
CA MET A 99 1.74 -7.10 -1.24
C MET A 99 1.50 -5.58 -1.35
N VAL A 100 1.93 -4.99 -2.46
CA VAL A 100 1.66 -3.59 -2.78
C VAL A 100 0.61 -3.54 -3.88
N VAL A 101 -0.63 -3.17 -3.53
CA VAL A 101 -1.64 -2.86 -4.55
C VAL A 101 -1.46 -1.41 -4.99
N SER A 102 -1.01 -1.24 -6.23
CA SER A 102 -0.59 0.01 -6.83
C SER A 102 -1.63 0.48 -7.84
N GLY A 103 -2.54 1.35 -7.39
CA GLY A 103 -3.63 1.91 -8.19
C GLY A 103 -5.04 1.51 -7.73
N THR A 104 -6.03 1.90 -8.51
CA THR A 104 -7.45 1.71 -8.19
C THR A 104 -7.88 0.25 -8.29
N VAL A 105 -8.49 -0.27 -7.23
CA VAL A 105 -9.13 -1.59 -7.26
C VAL A 105 -10.55 -1.42 -7.76
N THR A 106 -10.83 -1.94 -8.95
CA THR A 106 -12.21 -2.01 -9.47
C THR A 106 -12.96 -3.17 -8.83
N ASP A 107 -14.30 -3.12 -8.79
CA ASP A 107 -15.13 -4.19 -8.23
C ASP A 107 -14.87 -5.56 -8.88
N LYS A 108 -14.57 -5.55 -10.18
CA LYS A 108 -14.16 -6.75 -10.93
C LYS A 108 -12.84 -7.33 -10.45
N MET A 109 -11.92 -6.48 -9.97
CA MET A 109 -10.60 -6.87 -9.53
C MET A 109 -10.51 -7.24 -8.05
N ALA A 110 -11.46 -6.78 -7.24
CA ALA A 110 -11.58 -7.12 -5.82
C ALA A 110 -11.46 -8.65 -5.52
N PRO A 111 -12.18 -9.56 -6.22
CA PRO A 111 -12.05 -11.00 -5.93
C PRO A 111 -10.67 -11.57 -6.29
N ALA A 112 -9.98 -11.01 -7.28
CA ALA A 112 -8.65 -11.45 -7.66
C ALA A 112 -7.58 -11.01 -6.65
N VAL A 113 -7.66 -9.77 -6.16
CA VAL A 113 -6.79 -9.27 -5.08
C VAL A 113 -6.97 -10.13 -3.82
N LYS A 114 -8.21 -10.46 -3.47
CA LYS A 114 -8.52 -11.32 -2.32
C LYS A 114 -7.90 -12.71 -2.46
N ARG A 115 -8.01 -13.34 -3.63
CA ARG A 115 -7.39 -14.66 -3.89
C ARG A 115 -5.87 -14.63 -3.77
N LEU A 116 -5.22 -13.57 -4.27
CA LEU A 116 -3.77 -13.41 -4.15
C LEU A 116 -3.36 -13.23 -2.68
N TYR A 117 -4.11 -12.42 -1.93
CA TYR A 117 -3.88 -12.21 -0.51
C TYR A 117 -4.07 -13.49 0.33
N GLU A 118 -5.02 -14.33 -0.04
CA GLU A 118 -5.26 -15.64 0.60
C GLU A 118 -4.13 -16.63 0.33
N GLN A 119 -3.45 -16.53 -0.82
CA GLN A 119 -2.32 -17.40 -1.19
C GLN A 119 -0.99 -17.01 -0.53
N MET A 120 -0.90 -15.81 0.06
CA MET A 120 0.33 -15.36 0.73
C MET A 120 0.53 -16.09 2.07
N PRO A 121 1.77 -16.51 2.38
CA PRO A 121 2.12 -17.09 3.68
C PRO A 121 1.97 -16.06 4.81
N GLU A 122 1.76 -16.53 6.04
CA GLU A 122 1.80 -15.69 7.24
C GLU A 122 3.26 -15.58 7.72
N PRO A 123 3.81 -14.41 8.06
CA PRO A 123 3.22 -13.07 8.18
C PRO A 123 3.12 -12.33 6.84
N LYS A 124 1.95 -11.71 6.58
CA LYS A 124 1.69 -10.95 5.34
C LYS A 124 1.32 -9.50 5.60
N TYR A 125 1.88 -8.62 4.79
CA TYR A 125 1.68 -7.17 4.86
C TYR A 125 1.06 -6.65 3.57
N VAL A 126 0.28 -5.56 3.66
CA VAL A 126 -0.42 -4.98 2.51
C VAL A 126 -0.35 -3.45 2.57
N ILE A 127 0.32 -2.81 1.59
CA ILE A 127 0.55 -1.35 1.59
C ILE A 127 -0.16 -0.69 0.42
N SER A 128 -1.04 0.29 0.69
CA SER A 128 -1.76 1.09 -0.31
C SER A 128 -0.87 2.11 -0.97
N PHE A 129 -0.60 1.87 -2.25
CA PHE A 129 0.23 2.74 -3.06
C PHE A 129 -0.62 3.49 -4.09
N GLY A 130 -0.56 4.81 -4.00
CA GLY A 130 -1.32 5.73 -4.82
C GLY A 130 -2.61 6.26 -4.16
N PRO A 131 -3.02 7.48 -4.52
CA PRO A 131 -4.20 8.13 -3.93
C PRO A 131 -5.49 7.37 -4.22
N ALA A 132 -5.56 6.69 -5.38
CA ALA A 132 -6.76 5.99 -5.84
C ALA A 132 -7.06 4.68 -5.09
N ARG A 133 -6.18 4.26 -4.18
CA ARG A 133 -6.41 3.10 -3.30
C ARG A 133 -6.86 3.51 -1.90
N THR A 134 -6.39 4.64 -1.37
CA THR A 134 -6.76 5.17 -0.05
C THR A 134 -8.00 6.04 -0.09
N ALA A 135 -8.18 6.79 -1.18
CA ALA A 135 -9.42 7.47 -1.47
C ALA A 135 -10.19 6.62 -2.47
N ALA A 136 -11.31 6.05 -2.04
CA ALA A 136 -12.39 5.76 -2.96
C ALA A 136 -12.84 7.09 -3.58
N ALA A 137 -12.09 7.60 -4.55
CA ALA A 137 -12.63 8.58 -5.47
C ALA A 137 -13.81 7.88 -6.15
N PRO A 138 -15.04 8.43 -6.06
CA PRO A 138 -16.23 7.76 -6.57
C PRO A 138 -16.05 7.53 -8.06
N THR A 139 -15.70 6.30 -8.42
CA THR A 139 -15.66 5.82 -9.80
C THR A 139 -17.12 5.57 -10.20
N GLY A 140 -17.87 6.67 -10.25
CA GLY A 140 -19.31 6.73 -10.45
C GLY A 140 -19.76 7.99 -11.19
N THR A 141 -18.88 8.94 -11.50
CA THR A 141 -19.21 10.01 -12.45
C THR A 141 -18.92 9.57 -13.88
N ARG A 142 -19.78 8.66 -14.36
CA ARG A 142 -20.12 8.58 -15.77
C ARG A 142 -20.88 9.86 -16.10
N THR A 143 -20.18 10.91 -16.51
CA THR A 143 -20.82 12.05 -17.18
C THR A 143 -21.13 11.60 -18.62
N PRO A 144 -22.35 11.86 -19.15
CA PRO A 144 -22.67 11.64 -20.55
C PRO A 144 -21.77 12.44 -21.50
#